data_AF-A0A954JKD0-F1
#
_entry.id   AF-A0A954JKD0-F1
#
_cell.length_a   1.000
_cell.length_b   1.000
_cell.length_c   1.000
_cell.angle_alpha   90.00
_cell.angle_beta   90.00
_cell.angle_gamma   90.00
#
_symmetry.space_group_name_H-M   'P 1'
#
loop_
_entity.id
_entity.type
_entity.pdbx_description
1 polymer ?
#
loop_
_entity_poly.entity_id
_entity_poly.type
_entity_poly.pdbx_seq_one_letter_code
_entity_poly.pdbx_strand_id
1 'polypeptide(L)'
;MACHQIDVPLTAVARTIEQDEGFRALLDRLQELLSQNVAAALYRSAMEGSVSAQQFYLKNRPPPEWPQLTPDDSPAMNDLTDDELLNEVRENAARLSAFLAAPASCPSDENPA
;
A
#
# COMPACT_ATOMS: atom_id res chain seq x y z
N MET A 1 25.71 9.28 0.40
CA MET A 1 25.95 8.65 1.72
C MET A 1 26.18 9.78 2.73
N ALA A 2 25.28 10.00 3.69
CA ALA A 2 25.36 11.12 4.63
C ALA A 2 26.68 11.15 5.42
N CYS A 3 27.25 9.99 5.77
CA CYS A 3 28.51 9.90 6.52
C CYS A 3 29.70 10.50 5.75
N HIS A 4 29.72 10.39 4.41
CA HIS A 4 30.75 11.01 3.57
C HIS A 4 30.63 12.55 3.55
N GLN A 5 29.42 13.09 3.72
CA GLN A 5 29.20 14.55 3.71
C GLN A 5 29.69 15.24 4.99
N ILE A 6 29.83 14.48 6.07
CA ILE A 6 30.28 14.96 7.39
C ILE A 6 31.66 14.43 7.78
N ASP A 7 32.38 13.81 6.84
CA ASP A 7 33.71 13.22 7.03
C ASP A 7 33.81 12.25 8.22
N VAL A 8 32.75 11.47 8.45
CA VAL A 8 32.71 10.44 9.49
C VAL A 8 32.77 9.06 8.83
N PRO A 9 33.70 8.18 9.24
CA PRO A 9 33.76 6.83 8.68
C PRO A 9 32.56 5.99 9.15
N LEU A 10 31.98 5.21 8.23
CA LEU A 10 30.81 4.37 8.50
C LEU A 10 31.06 3.38 9.65
N THR A 11 32.30 2.89 9.79
CA THR A 11 32.69 1.97 10.86
C THR A 11 32.69 2.62 12.24
N ALA A 12 32.94 3.93 12.35
CA ALA A 12 32.81 4.64 13.61
C ALA A 12 31.34 4.74 14.02
N VAL A 13 30.45 5.06 13.07
CA VAL A 13 29.00 5.09 13.32
C VAL A 13 28.49 3.73 13.77
N ALA A 14 28.85 2.65 13.06
CA ALA A 14 28.46 1.29 13.41
C ALA A 14 28.90 0.91 14.84
N ARG A 15 30.15 1.23 15.19
CA ARG A 15 30.68 1.00 16.53
C ARG A 15 29.93 1.79 17.60
N THR A 16 29.59 3.05 17.33
CA THR A 16 28.83 3.88 18.29
C THR A 16 27.43 3.33 18.52
N ILE A 17 26.77 2.79 17.48
CA ILE A 17 25.46 2.13 17.63
C ILE A 17 25.54 0.92 18.58
N GLU A 18 26.61 0.13 18.48
CA GLU A 18 26.81 -1.05 19.32
C GLU A 18 27.16 -0.70 20.78
N GLN A 19 27.92 0.39 20.99
CA GLN A 19 28.54 0.71 22.27
C GLN A 19 27.80 1.77 23.08
N ASP A 20 26.99 2.60 22.44
CA ASP A 20 26.26 3.71 23.07
C ASP A 20 24.75 3.51 22.94
N GLU A 21 24.12 3.14 24.06
CA GLU A 21 22.67 2.95 24.14
C GLU A 21 21.88 4.25 23.95
N GLY A 22 22.40 5.39 24.40
CA GLY A 22 21.75 6.69 24.20
C GLY A 22 21.74 7.09 22.73
N PHE A 23 22.84 6.84 22.02
CA PHE A 23 22.94 7.05 20.58
C PHE A 23 22.00 6.14 19.79
N ARG A 24 21.92 4.85 20.16
CA ARG A 24 20.96 3.90 19.56
C ARG A 24 19.51 4.35 19.75
N ALA A 25 19.12 4.68 20.98
CA ALA A 25 17.76 5.14 21.27
C ALA A 25 17.41 6.44 20.51
N LEU A 26 18.38 7.34 20.35
CA LEU A 26 18.20 8.54 19.53
C LEU A 26 17.98 8.20 18.05
N LEU A 27 18.77 7.27 17.50
CA LEU A 27 18.61 6.83 16.11
C LEU A 27 17.25 6.15 15.87
N ASP A 28 16.81 5.29 16.77
CA ASP A 28 15.48 4.65 16.68
C ASP A 28 14.38 5.72 16.64
N ARG A 29 14.46 6.74 17.49
CA ARG A 29 13.52 7.86 17.49
C ARG A 29 13.57 8.68 16.21
N LEU A 30 14.76 8.92 15.65
CA LEU A 30 14.90 9.62 14.37
C LEU A 30 14.30 8.81 13.23
N GLN A 31 14.49 7.49 13.23
CA GLN A 31 13.93 6.61 12.22
C GLN A 31 12.40 6.61 12.27
N GLU A 32 11.80 6.61 13.45
CA GLU A 32 10.35 6.75 13.63
C GLU A 32 9.83 8.09 13.07
N LEU A 33 10.50 9.20 13.36
CA LEU A 33 10.10 10.51 12.82
C LEU A 33 10.25 10.56 11.28
N LEU A 34 11.33 9.99 10.76
CA LEU A 34 11.55 9.93 9.31
C LEU A 34 10.52 9.06 8.61
N SER A 35 10.11 7.93 9.21
CA SER A 35 9.07 7.05 8.65
C SER A 35 7.73 7.79 8.54
N GLN A 36 7.38 8.59 9.55
CA GLN A 36 6.17 9.42 9.55
C GLN A 36 6.24 10.53 8.49
N ASN A 37 7.40 11.16 8.31
CA ASN A 37 7.60 12.15 7.25
C ASN A 37 7.45 11.53 5.85
N VAL A 38 7.99 10.33 5.65
CA VAL A 38 7.83 9.58 4.40
C VAL A 38 6.37 9.22 4.16
N ALA A 39 5.65 8.78 5.19
CA ALA A 39 4.22 8.48 5.08
C ALA A 39 3.39 9.72 4.69
N ALA A 40 3.69 10.88 5.30
CA ALA A 40 3.04 12.14 4.96
C ALA A 40 3.35 12.61 3.52
N ALA A 41 4.61 12.48 3.10
CA ALA A 41 5.03 12.82 1.73
C ALA A 41 4.39 11.89 0.69
N LEU A 42 4.32 10.59 0.99
CA LEU A 42 3.64 9.60 0.16
C LEU A 42 2.17 9.94 -0.03
N TYR A 43 1.46 10.22 1.07
CA TYR A 43 0.06 10.63 1.02
C TYR A 43 -0.13 11.89 0.16
N ARG A 44 0.70 12.92 0.38
CA ARG A 44 0.64 14.16 -0.40
C ARG A 44 0.86 13.90 -1.89
N SER A 45 1.90 13.15 -2.24
CA SER A 45 2.19 12.80 -3.63
C SER A 45 1.04 12.02 -4.28
N ALA A 46 0.39 11.13 -3.52
CA ALA A 46 -0.80 10.43 -3.99
C ALA A 46 -1.97 11.38 -4.26
N MET A 47 -2.22 12.35 -3.36
CA MET A 47 -3.26 13.37 -3.54
C MET A 47 -2.95 14.34 -4.69
N GLU A 48 -1.67 14.61 -4.96
CA GLU A 48 -1.21 15.45 -6.09
C GLU A 48 -1.29 14.73 -7.45
N GLY A 49 -1.70 13.45 -7.48
CA GLY A 49 -1.97 12.72 -8.72
C GLY A 49 -0.87 11.75 -9.16
N SER A 50 0.14 11.48 -8.33
CA SER A 50 1.15 10.46 -8.65
C SER A 50 0.53 9.06 -8.58
N VAL A 51 0.36 8.42 -9.76
CA VAL A 51 -0.27 7.10 -9.88
C VAL A 51 0.48 6.03 -9.08
N SER A 52 1.82 6.04 -9.09
CA SER A 52 2.61 5.08 -8.31
C SER A 52 2.43 5.27 -6.80
N ALA A 53 2.36 6.53 -6.33
CA ALA A 53 2.09 6.84 -4.93
C ALA A 53 0.67 6.42 -4.52
N GLN A 54 -0.33 6.67 -5.36
CA GLN A 54 -1.72 6.24 -5.14
C GLN A 54 -1.83 4.72 -5.04
N GLN A 55 -1.23 3.99 -5.99
CA GLN A 55 -1.21 2.53 -5.97
C GLN A 55 -0.56 2.00 -4.69
N PHE A 56 0.62 2.52 -4.33
CA PHE A 56 1.32 2.08 -3.12
C PHE A 56 0.52 2.43 -1.85
N TYR A 57 -0.05 3.63 -1.77
CA TYR A 57 -0.86 4.06 -0.64
C TYR A 57 -2.09 3.18 -0.45
N LEU A 58 -2.87 2.94 -1.52
CA LEU A 58 -4.09 2.13 -1.48
C LEU A 58 -3.82 0.65 -1.22
N LYS A 59 -2.70 0.09 -1.71
CA LYS A 59 -2.30 -1.30 -1.39
C LYS A 59 -2.03 -1.52 0.10
N ASN A 60 -1.45 -0.52 0.77
CA ASN A 60 -1.09 -0.63 2.19
C ASN A 60 -2.19 -0.07 3.13
N ARG A 61 -3.09 0.76 2.60
CA ARG A 61 -4.22 1.35 3.32
C ARG A 61 -5.48 1.33 2.44
N PRO A 62 -6.03 0.14 2.15
CA PRO A 62 -7.26 0.04 1.39
C PRO A 62 -8.40 0.70 2.18
N PRO A 63 -9.32 1.40 1.51
CA PRO A 63 -10.57 1.84 2.11
C PRO A 63 -11.31 0.69 2.81
N PRO A 64 -12.06 0.96 3.88
CA PRO A 64 -12.70 -0.09 4.69
C PRO A 64 -13.75 -0.88 3.89
N GLU A 65 -14.38 -0.27 2.89
CA GLU A 65 -15.33 -0.93 2.00
C GLU A 65 -14.68 -1.80 0.91
N TRP A 66 -13.36 -1.77 0.75
CA TRP A 66 -12.69 -2.63 -0.23
C TRP A 66 -12.68 -4.07 0.25
N PRO A 67 -12.96 -5.04 -0.63
CA PRO A 67 -12.78 -6.45 -0.33
C PRO A 67 -11.34 -6.67 0.16
N GLN A 68 -11.19 -7.06 1.41
CA GLN A 68 -9.90 -7.49 1.94
C GLN A 68 -9.60 -8.81 1.24
N LEU A 69 -8.73 -8.76 0.23
CA LEU A 69 -8.20 -9.97 -0.38
C LEU A 69 -7.42 -10.71 0.71
N THR A 70 -8.04 -11.72 1.30
CA THR A 70 -7.33 -12.61 2.20
C THR A 70 -6.33 -13.41 1.37
N PRO A 71 -5.20 -13.87 1.95
CA PRO A 71 -4.26 -14.73 1.24
C PRO A 71 -4.91 -16.02 0.69
N ASP A 72 -6.09 -16.38 1.20
CA ASP A 72 -6.91 -17.53 0.79
C ASP A 72 -7.84 -17.20 -0.41
N ASP A 73 -8.03 -15.92 -0.76
CA ASP A 73 -8.81 -15.47 -1.91
C ASP A 73 -8.00 -15.45 -3.22
N SER A 74 -6.71 -15.78 -3.14
CA SER A 74 -5.98 -16.21 -4.32
C SER A 74 -6.15 -17.72 -4.40
N PRO A 75 -7.06 -18.29 -5.24
CA PRO A 75 -6.82 -19.65 -5.67
C PRO A 75 -5.39 -19.65 -6.18
N ALA A 76 -4.56 -20.55 -5.69
CA ALA A 76 -3.22 -20.70 -6.21
C ALA A 76 -3.37 -20.91 -7.72
N MET A 77 -3.25 -19.85 -8.52
CA MET A 77 -3.42 -19.91 -9.98
C MET A 77 -2.41 -20.89 -10.60
N ASN A 78 -1.37 -21.24 -9.82
CA ASN A 78 -0.38 -22.25 -10.13
C ASN A 78 -0.83 -23.71 -9.96
N ASP A 79 -1.93 -23.98 -9.25
CA ASP A 79 -2.45 -25.34 -9.02
C ASP A 79 -3.68 -25.66 -9.90
N LEU A 80 -4.17 -24.68 -10.67
CA LEU A 80 -5.27 -24.87 -11.62
C LEU A 80 -4.73 -25.39 -12.95
N THR A 81 -5.37 -26.42 -13.50
CA THR A 81 -5.13 -26.82 -14.88
C THR A 81 -5.60 -25.74 -15.85
N ASP A 82 -5.07 -25.71 -17.08
CA ASP A 82 -5.38 -24.68 -18.08
C ASP A 82 -6.90 -24.52 -18.31
N ASP A 83 -7.65 -25.62 -18.25
CA ASP A 83 -9.11 -25.63 -18.41
C ASP A 83 -9.83 -24.99 -17.22
N GLU A 84 -9.35 -25.23 -15.99
CA GLU A 84 -9.90 -24.64 -14.77
C GLU A 84 -9.60 -23.14 -14.72
N LEU A 85 -8.39 -22.74 -15.13
CA LEU A 85 -8.00 -21.34 -15.24
C LEU A 85 -8.88 -20.58 -16.25
N LEU A 86 -9.14 -21.19 -17.41
CA LEU A 86 -10.02 -20.59 -18.43
C LEU A 86 -11.47 -20.47 -17.94
N ASN A 87 -11.93 -21.43 -17.12
CA ASN A 87 -13.27 -21.36 -16.53
C ASN A 87 -13.37 -20.23 -15.49
N GLU A 88 -12.39 -20.12 -14.59
CA GLU A 88 -12.30 -19.04 -13.60
C GLU A 88 -12.27 -17.65 -14.26
N VAL A 89 -11.46 -17.47 -15.31
CA VAL A 89 -11.40 -16.19 -16.05
C VAL A 89 -12.75 -15.85 -16.69
N ARG A 90 -13.47 -16.84 -17.22
CA ARG A 90 -14.79 -16.64 -17.82
C ARG A 90 -15.83 -16.25 -16.78
N GLU A 91 -15.84 -16.90 -15.63
CA GLU A 91 -16.75 -16.59 -14.52
C GLU A 91 -16.48 -15.20 -13.94
N ASN A 92 -15.21 -14.84 -13.77
CA ASN A 92 -14.84 -13.52 -13.27
C ASN A 92 -15.19 -12.41 -14.27
N ALA A 93 -15.00 -12.64 -15.58
CA ALA A 93 -15.43 -11.71 -16.62
C ALA A 93 -16.95 -11.49 -16.61
N ALA A 94 -17.74 -12.54 -16.41
CA ALA A 94 -19.19 -12.45 -16.28
C ALA A 94 -19.60 -11.63 -15.03
N ARG A 95 -18.94 -11.84 -13.89
CA ARG A 95 -19.21 -11.07 -12.66
C ARG A 95 -18.86 -9.59 -12.81
N LEU A 96 -17.70 -9.27 -13.40
CA LEU A 96 -17.27 -7.88 -13.62
C LEU A 96 -18.19 -7.16 -14.61
N SER A 97 -18.60 -7.82 -15.69
CA SER A 97 -19.55 -7.24 -16.64
C SER A 97 -20.92 -6.98 -16.00
N ALA A 98 -21.42 -7.89 -15.17
CA ALA A 98 -22.67 -7.68 -14.43
C ALA A 98 -22.57 -6.52 -13.43
N PHE A 99 -21.44 -6.40 -12.72
CA PHE A 99 -21.19 -5.29 -11.81
C PHE A 99 -21.14 -3.94 -12.53
N LEU A 100 -20.48 -3.87 -13.69
CA LEU A 100 -20.38 -2.66 -14.50
C LEU A 100 -21.69 -2.31 -15.24
N ALA A 101 -22.53 -3.31 -15.52
CA ALA A 101 -23.83 -3.12 -16.15
C ALA A 101 -24.95 -2.77 -15.15
N ALA A 102 -24.69 -2.87 -13.84
CA ALA A 102 -25.66 -2.46 -12.83
C ALA A 102 -25.85 -0.93 -12.90
N PRO A 103 -27.08 -0.42 -13.09
CA PRO A 103 -27.31 1.01 -13.06
C PRO A 103 -26.99 1.53 -11.67
N ALA A 104 -26.25 2.64 -11.58
CA ALA A 104 -26.09 3.38 -10.34
C ALA A 104 -27.48 3.68 -9.79
N SER A 105 -27.85 3.01 -8.69
CA SER A 105 -29.08 3.31 -7.97
C SER A 105 -28.90 4.68 -7.33
N CYS A 106 -29.18 5.75 -8.08
CA CYS A 106 -29.36 7.07 -7.51
C CYS A 106 -30.58 6.99 -6.59
N PRO A 107 -30.45 7.29 -5.28
CA PRO A 107 -31.64 7.50 -4.48
C PRO A 107 -32.37 8.70 -5.06
N SER A 108 -33.58 8.48 -5.57
CA SER A 108 -34.51 9.55 -5.86
C SER A 108 -34.83 10.26 -4.55
N ASP A 109 -34.26 11.44 -4.33
CA ASP A 109 -34.79 12.41 -3.38
C ASP A 109 -36.20 12.79 -3.87
N GLU A 110 -37.19 12.06 -3.36
CA GLU A 110 -38.59 12.42 -3.47
C GLU A 110 -38.89 13.48 -2.40
N ASN A 111 -39.24 14.68 -2.89
CA ASN A 111 -40.15 15.70 -2.36
C ASN A 111 -39.47 17.08 -2.14
N PRO A 112 -40.07 18.20 -2.63
CA PRO A 112 -41.30 18.72 -2.01
C PRO A 112 -42.33 19.34 -2.99
N ALA A 113 -43.62 19.22 -2.63
CA ALA A 113 -44.63 20.25 -2.86
C ALA A 113 -45.41 20.48 -1.56
#